data_AF-A0AAD5V5M3-F1
#
_entry.id   AF-A0AAD5V5M3-F1
#
_cell.length_a   1.000
_cell.length_b   1.000
_cell.length_c   1.000
_cell.angle_alpha   90.00
_cell.angle_beta   90.00
_cell.angle_gamma   90.00
#
_symmetry.space_group_name_H-M   'P 1'
#
loop_
_entity.id
_entity.type
_entity.pdbx_description
1 polymer ?
#
loop_
_entity_poly.entity_id
_entity_poly.type
_entity_poly.pdbx_seq_one_letter_code
_entity_poly.pdbx_strand_id
1 'polypeptide(L)'
;MAALRILARASRSVSTPSLVVQRASQISLSNHVFVRDLHQTPVALKRKFAVSEGYDDIKSDDDGDMFGDGSSESSSDALNAKVSAGATRNGLRRKLSTTEREARFNKDLEFLSSRIGLKPRLKTPQPRHTAWQHLFQLAATREQMEQVVDLFPLWRDSKKQFTPVMAEGFVARCEEMRCPDLALQVFSDHPRYGFDLSSSKAARHLLHSLHLEHDLSQSITLVALFKLYELPMVTQDLVACALLMVACIKSKDKKATVVANSLVPELKKLLESKSPADWVVPKPKTPARTTLEGKEKSWLAWTLVKVEKALEEKGENVGWLRDWRKEAGHFRIVGPAIGLP
;
A
#
# COMPACT_ATOMS: atom_id res chain seq x y z
N MET A 1 45.20 -16.60 -51.75
CA MET A 1 44.76 -15.98 -53.02
C MET A 1 43.44 -15.28 -52.73
N ALA A 2 43.46 -13.95 -52.53
CA ALA A 2 43.05 -12.93 -53.51
C ALA A 2 41.51 -12.92 -53.71
N ALA A 3 40.74 -11.83 -53.69
CA ALA A 3 40.93 -10.37 -53.62
C ALA A 3 39.48 -9.81 -53.44
N LEU A 4 39.18 -8.95 -52.45
CA LEU A 4 39.17 -7.46 -52.50
C LEU A 4 37.88 -6.77 -53.04
N ARG A 5 37.29 -5.95 -52.14
CA ARG A 5 36.59 -4.65 -52.30
C ARG A 5 35.19 -4.57 -52.94
N ILE A 6 34.27 -3.87 -52.25
CA ILE A 6 33.78 -2.50 -52.58
C ILE A 6 33.22 -1.81 -51.30
N LEU A 7 33.46 -0.49 -51.23
CA LEU A 7 33.20 0.49 -50.17
C LEU A 7 31.89 1.28 -50.40
N ALA A 8 31.31 1.83 -49.32
CA ALA A 8 30.76 3.21 -49.16
C ALA A 8 29.68 3.20 -48.05
N ARG A 9 29.84 3.77 -46.85
CA ARG A 9 30.06 5.17 -46.40
C ARG A 9 28.86 6.10 -46.68
N ALA A 10 28.05 6.33 -45.65
CA ALA A 10 27.17 7.50 -45.55
C ALA A 10 27.04 7.95 -44.08
N SER A 11 27.96 8.83 -43.69
CA SER A 11 27.87 9.64 -42.48
C SER A 11 26.91 10.80 -42.77
N ARG A 12 25.88 11.01 -41.96
CA ARG A 12 25.14 12.28 -41.94
C ARG A 12 25.17 12.85 -40.53
N SER A 13 25.96 13.91 -40.40
CA SER A 13 25.83 14.91 -39.35
C SER A 13 24.52 15.66 -39.57
N VAL A 14 23.76 15.87 -38.50
CA VAL A 14 22.70 16.88 -38.50
C VAL A 14 23.03 17.88 -37.41
N SER A 15 23.17 19.11 -37.91
CA SER A 15 23.48 20.35 -37.22
C SER A 15 22.41 20.70 -36.20
N THR A 16 22.84 21.11 -35.02
CA THR A 16 22.07 21.94 -34.10
C THR A 16 21.87 23.34 -34.70
N PRO A 17 20.72 23.98 -34.45
CA PRO A 17 20.65 25.43 -34.37
C PRO A 17 20.36 25.87 -32.93
N SER A 18 21.35 26.58 -32.41
CA SER A 18 21.22 27.52 -31.29
C SER A 18 20.31 28.66 -31.71
N LEU A 19 19.29 28.96 -30.91
CA LEU A 19 18.65 30.27 -30.92
C LEU A 19 18.17 30.63 -29.51
N VAL A 20 18.92 31.55 -28.94
CA VAL A 20 18.64 32.34 -27.75
C VAL A 20 17.43 33.23 -28.03
N VAL A 21 16.37 33.14 -27.22
CA VAL A 21 15.45 34.25 -27.00
C VAL A 21 15.14 34.33 -25.50
N GLN A 22 15.75 35.33 -24.86
CA GLN A 22 15.33 35.86 -23.58
C GLN A 22 13.94 36.51 -23.73
N ARG A 23 12.98 36.12 -22.91
CA ARG A 23 11.90 37.01 -22.49
C ARG A 23 11.58 36.77 -21.02
N ALA A 24 12.00 37.74 -20.22
CA ALA A 24 11.58 37.92 -18.85
C ALA A 24 10.10 38.33 -18.83
N SER A 25 9.30 37.58 -18.09
CA SER A 25 8.00 38.04 -17.60
C SER A 25 7.95 37.68 -16.13
N GLN A 26 8.34 38.63 -15.29
CA GLN A 26 8.06 38.63 -13.86
C GLN A 26 6.55 38.85 -13.70
N ILE A 27 5.80 37.76 -13.47
CA ILE A 27 4.45 37.85 -12.95
C ILE A 27 4.56 37.69 -11.44
N SER A 28 4.57 38.83 -10.75
CA SER A 28 4.38 38.91 -9.31
C SER A 28 2.94 38.50 -9.01
N LEU A 29 2.75 37.26 -8.53
CA LEU A 29 1.52 36.85 -7.87
C LEU A 29 1.68 37.15 -6.39
N SER A 30 1.18 38.32 -6.01
CA SER A 30 0.88 38.70 -4.64
C SER A 30 -0.16 37.73 -4.07
N ASN A 31 0.31 36.70 -3.37
CA ASN A 31 -0.52 35.85 -2.53
C ASN A 31 -1.05 36.69 -1.36
N HIS A 32 -2.23 37.28 -1.54
CA HIS A 32 -3.03 37.78 -0.44
C HIS A 32 -3.49 36.57 0.38
N VAL A 33 -2.77 36.30 1.46
CA VAL A 33 -3.20 35.38 2.51
C VAL A 33 -4.44 36.00 3.15
N PHE A 34 -5.62 35.52 2.78
CA PHE A 34 -6.81 35.72 3.58
C PHE A 34 -6.64 34.92 4.87
N VAL A 35 -6.13 35.59 5.90
CA VAL A 35 -6.22 35.15 7.28
C VAL A 35 -7.71 35.04 7.57
N ARG A 36 -8.22 33.80 7.59
CA ARG A 36 -9.54 33.52 8.15
C ARG A 36 -9.40 33.70 9.66
N ASP A 37 -10.07 34.73 10.18
CA ASP A 37 -10.25 34.93 11.61
C ASP A 37 -10.86 33.66 12.21
N LEU A 38 -10.01 32.89 12.90
CA LEU A 38 -10.43 31.81 13.77
C LEU A 38 -11.20 32.46 14.92
N HIS A 39 -12.51 32.26 14.94
CA HIS A 39 -13.33 32.55 16.11
C HIS A 39 -12.79 31.75 17.30
N GLN A 40 -11.99 32.40 18.16
CA GLN A 40 -11.63 31.92 19.49
C GLN A 40 -12.90 31.92 20.34
N THR A 41 -13.55 30.76 20.45
CA THR A 41 -14.52 30.55 21.52
C THR A 41 -13.77 30.36 22.84
N PRO A 42 -14.09 31.13 23.89
CA PRO A 42 -13.36 31.08 25.16
C PRO A 42 -13.54 29.71 25.84
N VAL A 43 -12.41 29.10 26.19
CA VAL A 43 -12.34 27.88 27.01
C VAL A 43 -12.79 28.23 28.44
N ALA A 44 -13.96 27.73 28.83
CA ALA A 44 -14.45 27.82 30.20
C ALA A 44 -13.62 26.87 31.11
N LEU A 45 -12.52 27.39 31.66
CA LEU A 45 -11.76 26.72 32.72
C LEU A 45 -12.54 26.81 34.04
N LYS A 46 -13.29 25.76 34.37
CA LYS A 46 -13.80 25.54 35.73
C LYS A 46 -12.66 25.03 36.61
N ARG A 47 -12.04 25.92 37.38
CA ARG A 47 -11.25 25.57 38.58
C ARG A 47 -12.17 24.92 39.60
N LYS A 48 -11.85 23.71 40.03
CA LYS A 48 -12.13 23.24 41.39
C LYS A 48 -10.84 22.68 41.96
N PHE A 49 -10.27 23.44 42.89
CA PHE A 49 -9.34 22.91 43.88
C PHE A 49 -10.16 22.11 44.91
N ALA A 50 -9.80 20.86 45.11
CA ALA A 50 -9.92 20.19 46.41
C ALA A 50 -8.94 19.02 46.43
N VAL A 51 -8.12 19.02 47.48
CA VAL A 51 -7.05 18.10 47.83
C VAL A 51 -7.60 16.70 48.07
N SER A 52 -6.96 15.69 47.50
CA SER A 52 -6.95 14.32 48.02
C SER A 52 -5.82 13.54 47.36
N GLU A 53 -4.88 13.13 48.20
CA GLU A 53 -3.78 12.21 47.95
C GLU A 53 -4.35 10.80 47.75
N GLY A 54 -3.97 10.08 46.69
CA GLY A 54 -4.37 8.67 46.50
C GLY A 54 -4.50 8.22 45.04
N TYR A 55 -3.79 7.13 44.75
CA TYR A 55 -3.79 6.22 43.60
C TYR A 55 -4.98 6.16 42.61
N ASP A 56 -4.62 5.71 41.40
CA ASP A 56 -5.39 4.95 40.40
C ASP A 56 -5.98 5.64 39.15
N ASP A 57 -5.53 5.08 38.01
CA ASP A 57 -6.31 4.63 36.84
C ASP A 57 -7.27 5.64 36.16
N ILE A 58 -6.77 6.35 35.14
CA ILE A 58 -7.60 7.15 34.22
C ILE A 58 -7.64 6.46 32.85
N LYS A 59 -8.68 5.63 32.69
CA LYS A 59 -9.32 5.30 31.42
C LYS A 59 -9.83 6.58 30.75
N SER A 60 -9.45 6.82 29.51
CA SER A 60 -10.19 7.71 28.61
C SER A 60 -11.16 6.87 27.79
N ASP A 61 -12.43 6.86 28.23
CA ASP A 61 -13.56 6.38 27.45
C ASP A 61 -14.09 7.58 26.61
N ASP A 62 -13.69 7.63 25.35
CA ASP A 62 -14.27 8.52 24.32
C ASP A 62 -14.88 7.64 23.22
N ASP A 63 -16.05 7.07 23.52
CA ASP A 63 -16.87 6.33 22.55
C ASP A 63 -18.07 7.21 22.16
N GLY A 64 -17.85 8.05 21.15
CA GLY A 64 -18.92 8.72 20.40
C GLY A 64 -19.62 7.73 19.47
N ASP A 65 -20.56 6.94 20.01
CA ASP A 65 -21.44 6.06 19.24
C ASP A 65 -22.64 6.87 18.67
N MET A 66 -22.47 7.37 17.44
CA MET A 66 -23.40 8.28 16.76
C MET A 66 -24.25 7.55 15.70
N PHE A 67 -24.83 6.41 16.05
CA PHE A 67 -25.88 5.76 15.26
C PHE A 67 -27.00 5.24 16.16
N GLY A 68 -27.83 6.16 16.65
CA GLY A 68 -29.13 5.84 17.24
C GLY A 68 -30.07 5.30 16.15
N ASP A 69 -30.32 4.00 16.21
CA ASP A 69 -31.39 3.33 15.48
C ASP A 69 -32.73 3.68 16.15
N GLY A 70 -33.46 4.60 15.53
CA GLY A 70 -34.81 4.96 15.92
C GLY A 70 -35.81 4.09 15.18
N SER A 71 -36.37 3.10 15.85
CA SER A 71 -37.67 2.51 15.47
C SER A 71 -38.39 1.89 16.66
N SER A 72 -39.53 2.52 16.94
CA SER A 72 -40.82 1.94 17.31
C SER A 72 -41.19 1.77 18.79
N GLU A 73 -42.33 2.41 19.08
CA GLU A 73 -43.14 2.42 20.28
C GLU A 73 -43.72 1.06 20.64
N SER A 74 -43.81 0.78 21.94
CA SER A 74 -44.98 0.13 22.54
C SER A 74 -44.99 0.36 24.06
N SER A 75 -46.07 0.99 24.52
CA SER A 75 -46.45 1.22 25.91
C SER A 75 -46.64 -0.08 26.70
N SER A 76 -46.22 -0.11 27.97
CA SER A 76 -47.09 -0.23 29.16
C SER A 76 -46.29 -0.59 30.43
N ASP A 77 -46.74 -0.03 31.54
CA ASP A 77 -46.28 -0.17 32.92
C ASP A 77 -45.86 -1.58 33.38
N ALA A 78 -44.78 -1.63 34.18
CA ALA A 78 -44.82 -2.18 35.54
C ALA A 78 -43.45 -2.04 36.24
N LEU A 79 -43.49 -1.38 37.40
CA LEU A 79 -42.42 -1.28 38.38
C LEU A 79 -42.07 -2.68 38.94
N ASN A 80 -40.84 -3.16 38.73
CA ASN A 80 -40.14 -3.93 39.77
C ASN A 80 -38.65 -4.13 39.50
N ALA A 81 -37.87 -3.71 40.50
CA ALA A 81 -36.62 -4.29 40.99
C ALA A 81 -35.40 -4.54 40.08
N LYS A 82 -34.27 -4.20 40.72
CA LYS A 82 -33.02 -4.97 40.77
C LYS A 82 -31.89 -4.42 39.89
N VAL A 83 -31.07 -3.63 40.58
CA VAL A 83 -29.62 -3.46 40.39
C VAL A 83 -29.04 -4.67 39.67
N SER A 84 -28.78 -4.51 38.37
CA SER A 84 -28.01 -5.47 37.59
C SER A 84 -26.69 -4.82 37.24
N ALA A 85 -25.65 -5.47 37.75
CA ALA A 85 -24.26 -5.08 37.62
C ALA A 85 -23.91 -4.73 36.18
N GLY A 86 -23.05 -3.72 36.03
CA GLY A 86 -22.40 -3.37 34.77
C GLY A 86 -21.67 -4.58 34.20
N ALA A 87 -22.36 -5.32 33.33
CA ALA A 87 -21.74 -6.28 32.45
C ALA A 87 -20.95 -5.48 31.41
N THR A 88 -19.65 -5.35 31.64
CA THR A 88 -18.66 -5.01 30.61
C THR A 88 -18.92 -5.91 29.41
N ARG A 89 -19.62 -5.37 28.40
CA ARG A 89 -19.82 -6.01 27.10
C ARG A 89 -18.51 -5.98 26.33
N ASN A 90 -17.52 -6.75 26.81
CA ASN A 90 -16.45 -7.27 25.96
C ASN A 90 -17.09 -8.34 25.07
N GLY A 91 -17.95 -7.89 24.15
CA GLY A 91 -18.57 -8.72 23.14
C GLY A 91 -17.45 -9.33 22.31
N LEU A 92 -17.21 -10.61 22.52
CA LEU A 92 -16.38 -11.42 21.63
C LEU A 92 -16.88 -11.14 20.21
N ARG A 93 -16.07 -10.42 19.42
CA ARG A 93 -16.40 -10.09 18.03
C ARG A 93 -16.60 -11.41 17.29
N ARG A 94 -17.87 -11.81 17.16
CA ARG A 94 -18.25 -13.06 16.48
C ARG A 94 -17.73 -12.95 15.06
N LYS A 95 -16.85 -13.86 14.66
CA LYS A 95 -16.42 -13.97 13.26
C LYS A 95 -17.68 -14.21 12.43
N LEU A 96 -17.90 -13.35 11.43
CA LEU A 96 -19.02 -13.49 10.50
C LEU A 96 -18.94 -14.86 9.82
N SER A 97 -20.09 -15.52 9.65
CA SER A 97 -20.15 -16.73 8.84
C SER A 97 -19.84 -16.41 7.37
N THR A 98 -19.38 -17.40 6.61
CA THR A 98 -19.03 -17.22 5.18
C THR A 98 -20.24 -16.77 4.37
N THR A 99 -21.42 -17.31 4.66
CA THR A 99 -22.69 -16.95 4.01
C THR A 99 -23.15 -15.53 4.36
N GLU A 100 -23.03 -15.12 5.63
CA GLU A 100 -23.32 -13.73 6.04
C GLU A 100 -22.37 -12.73 5.38
N ARG A 101 -21.10 -13.11 5.23
CA ARG A 101 -20.09 -12.27 4.58
C ARG A 101 -20.40 -12.06 3.10
N GLU A 102 -20.80 -13.12 2.40
CA GLU A 102 -21.23 -13.04 1.00
C GLU A 102 -22.50 -12.19 0.82
N ALA A 103 -23.50 -12.37 1.70
CA ALA A 103 -24.70 -11.56 1.68
C ALA A 103 -24.40 -10.06 1.89
N ARG A 104 -23.46 -9.73 2.79
CA ARG A 104 -22.99 -8.35 3.00
C ARG A 104 -22.23 -7.82 1.78
N PHE A 105 -21.38 -8.65 1.17
CA PHE A 105 -20.65 -8.28 -0.05
C PHE A 105 -21.62 -7.92 -1.18
N ASN A 106 -22.60 -8.79 -1.46
CA ASN A 106 -23.58 -8.57 -2.52
C ASN A 106 -24.42 -7.31 -2.25
N LYS A 107 -24.79 -7.06 -1.00
CA LYS A 107 -25.51 -5.84 -0.59
C LYS A 107 -24.68 -4.58 -0.84
N ASP A 108 -23.39 -4.58 -0.48
CA ASP A 108 -22.50 -3.44 -0.69
C ASP A 108 -22.20 -3.22 -2.18
N LEU A 109 -22.10 -4.30 -2.96
CA LEU A 109 -21.92 -4.27 -4.41
C LEU A 109 -23.14 -3.68 -5.12
N GLU A 110 -24.36 -4.09 -4.74
CA GLU A 110 -25.62 -3.53 -5.24
C GLU A 110 -25.77 -2.05 -4.84
N PHE A 111 -25.40 -1.72 -3.59
CA PHE A 111 -25.40 -0.35 -3.10
C PHE A 111 -24.50 0.57 -3.94
N LEU A 112 -23.28 0.13 -4.26
CA LEU A 112 -22.33 0.87 -5.09
C LEU A 112 -22.81 0.96 -6.53
N SER A 113 -23.10 -0.17 -7.18
CA SER A 113 -23.48 -0.22 -8.61
C SER A 113 -24.72 0.61 -8.94
N SER A 114 -25.69 0.72 -8.02
CA SER A 114 -26.89 1.56 -8.21
C SER A 114 -26.63 3.08 -8.10
N ARG A 115 -25.48 3.49 -7.55
CA ARG A 115 -25.20 4.88 -7.14
C ARG A 115 -23.96 5.51 -7.77
N ILE A 116 -23.19 4.75 -8.56
CA ILE A 116 -22.00 5.22 -9.27
C ILE A 116 -22.28 5.36 -10.78
N GLY A 117 -21.36 5.98 -11.52
CA GLY A 117 -21.47 6.22 -12.95
C GLY A 117 -21.91 7.63 -13.32
N LEU A 118 -21.99 7.90 -14.62
CA LEU A 118 -22.37 9.22 -15.17
C LEU A 118 -23.84 9.56 -14.90
N LYS A 119 -24.71 8.54 -14.88
CA LYS A 119 -26.16 8.65 -14.62
C LYS A 119 -26.57 7.60 -13.59
N PRO A 120 -26.29 7.83 -12.30
CA PRO A 120 -26.61 6.84 -11.26
C PRO A 120 -28.13 6.66 -11.15
N ARG A 121 -28.57 5.42 -10.91
CA ARG A 121 -30.00 5.11 -10.72
C ARG A 121 -30.55 5.80 -9.47
N LEU A 122 -29.73 5.84 -8.41
CA LEU A 122 -30.04 6.51 -7.15
C LEU A 122 -28.96 7.56 -6.84
N LYS A 123 -29.38 8.81 -6.57
CA LYS A 123 -28.43 9.91 -6.29
C LYS A 123 -28.03 10.00 -4.82
N THR A 124 -28.88 9.53 -3.90
CA THR A 124 -28.70 9.66 -2.45
C THR A 124 -28.94 8.32 -1.73
N PRO A 125 -28.19 8.02 -0.65
CA PRO A 125 -26.95 8.69 -0.22
C PRO A 125 -25.80 8.44 -1.22
N GLN A 126 -24.84 9.36 -1.32
CA GLN A 126 -23.67 9.12 -2.16
C GLN A 126 -22.72 8.10 -1.51
N PRO A 127 -22.12 7.18 -2.29
CA PRO A 127 -21.15 6.23 -1.73
C PRO A 127 -19.91 6.96 -1.21
N ARG A 128 -19.51 6.61 0.02
CA ARG A 128 -18.29 7.08 0.69
C ARG A 128 -17.13 6.14 0.39
N HIS A 129 -15.89 6.62 0.59
CA HIS A 129 -14.69 5.80 0.44
C HIS A 129 -14.68 4.55 1.35
N THR A 130 -15.33 4.62 2.51
CA THR A 130 -15.47 3.48 3.42
C THR A 130 -16.24 2.31 2.81
N ALA A 131 -17.18 2.56 1.88
CA ALA A 131 -17.90 1.50 1.19
C ALA A 131 -16.97 0.62 0.33
N TRP A 132 -16.01 1.24 -0.35
CA TRP A 132 -14.97 0.51 -1.11
C TRP A 132 -14.07 -0.30 -0.20
N GLN A 133 -13.65 0.27 0.94
CA GLN A 133 -12.85 -0.46 1.93
C GLN A 133 -13.59 -1.68 2.46
N HIS A 134 -14.89 -1.55 2.77
CA HIS A 134 -15.71 -2.69 3.17
C HIS A 134 -15.81 -3.74 2.07
N LEU A 135 -16.01 -3.31 0.82
CA LEU A 135 -16.11 -4.23 -0.31
C LEU A 135 -14.81 -5.04 -0.50
N PHE A 136 -13.64 -4.39 -0.45
CA PHE A 136 -12.35 -5.08 -0.47
C PHE A 136 -12.21 -6.03 0.72
N GLN A 137 -12.58 -5.58 1.93
CA GLN A 137 -12.48 -6.41 3.13
C GLN A 137 -13.44 -7.60 3.14
N LEU A 138 -14.56 -7.56 2.39
CA LEU A 138 -15.56 -8.62 2.35
C LEU A 138 -15.31 -9.62 1.22
N ALA A 139 -14.76 -9.19 0.08
CA ALA A 139 -14.53 -10.02 -1.12
C ALA A 139 -13.71 -11.27 -0.81
N ALA A 140 -14.30 -12.46 -0.79
CA ALA A 140 -13.71 -13.73 -0.38
C ALA A 140 -13.19 -14.60 -1.53
N THR A 141 -13.44 -14.24 -2.79
CA THR A 141 -13.00 -15.00 -3.97
C THR A 141 -12.38 -14.07 -5.01
N ARG A 142 -11.66 -14.65 -5.98
CA ARG A 142 -11.08 -13.89 -7.12
C ARG A 142 -12.19 -13.26 -7.96
N GLU A 143 -13.26 -13.99 -8.21
CA GLU A 143 -14.41 -13.55 -9.02
C GLU A 143 -15.11 -12.36 -8.36
N GLN A 144 -15.23 -12.36 -7.03
CA GLN A 144 -15.75 -11.20 -6.30
C GLN A 144 -14.84 -9.98 -6.48
N MET A 145 -13.51 -10.14 -6.44
CA MET A 145 -12.59 -9.04 -6.72
C MET A 145 -12.69 -8.52 -8.16
N GLU A 146 -12.89 -9.40 -9.15
CA GLU A 146 -13.14 -9.01 -10.55
C GLU A 146 -14.43 -8.19 -10.69
N GLN A 147 -15.52 -8.58 -10.00
CA GLN A 147 -16.76 -7.80 -9.94
C GLN A 147 -16.54 -6.41 -9.32
N VAL A 148 -15.65 -6.28 -8.32
CA VAL A 148 -15.30 -4.97 -7.76
C VAL A 148 -14.56 -4.11 -8.80
N VAL A 149 -13.62 -4.70 -9.54
CA VAL A 149 -12.84 -4.02 -10.57
C VAL A 149 -13.72 -3.50 -11.72
N ASP A 150 -14.78 -4.24 -12.08
CA ASP A 150 -15.76 -3.81 -13.08
C ASP A 150 -16.50 -2.52 -12.70
N LEU A 151 -16.54 -2.17 -11.41
CA LEU A 151 -17.15 -0.93 -10.94
C LEU A 151 -16.21 0.29 -10.99
N PHE A 152 -14.89 0.10 -11.14
CA PHE A 152 -13.91 1.20 -11.13
C PHE A 152 -14.12 2.23 -12.26
N PRO A 153 -14.37 1.83 -13.53
CA PRO A 153 -14.64 2.81 -14.60
C PRO A 153 -15.84 3.71 -14.27
N LEU A 154 -16.88 3.15 -13.63
CA LEU A 154 -18.06 3.91 -13.22
C LEU A 154 -17.73 4.93 -12.12
N TRP A 155 -16.84 4.58 -11.19
CA TRP A 155 -16.35 5.51 -10.16
C TRP A 155 -15.55 6.66 -10.75
N ARG A 156 -14.64 6.34 -11.68
CA ARG A 156 -13.86 7.31 -12.48
C ARG A 156 -14.80 8.26 -13.24
N ASP A 157 -15.83 7.73 -13.89
CA ASP A 157 -16.80 8.53 -14.67
C ASP A 157 -17.60 9.49 -13.79
N SER A 158 -17.79 9.17 -12.51
CA SER A 158 -18.34 10.08 -11.51
C SER A 158 -17.37 11.19 -11.07
N LYS A 159 -16.18 11.29 -11.69
CA LYS A 159 -15.09 12.24 -11.36
C LYS A 159 -14.59 12.10 -9.93
N LYS A 160 -14.74 10.91 -9.34
CA LYS A 160 -14.20 10.60 -8.01
C LYS A 160 -12.88 9.86 -8.18
N GLN A 161 -11.94 10.13 -7.28
CA GLN A 161 -10.61 9.53 -7.29
C GLN A 161 -10.51 8.48 -6.19
N PHE A 162 -9.59 7.53 -6.38
CA PHE A 162 -9.22 6.59 -5.33
C PHE A 162 -8.13 7.21 -4.45
N THR A 163 -8.23 7.00 -3.13
CA THR A 163 -7.23 7.45 -2.18
C THR A 163 -6.10 6.43 -2.05
N PRO A 164 -4.90 6.83 -1.63
CA PRO A 164 -3.76 5.90 -1.46
C PRO A 164 -4.09 4.74 -0.51
N VAL A 165 -4.89 4.99 0.54
CA VAL A 165 -5.33 3.97 1.49
C VAL A 165 -6.22 2.91 0.83
N MET A 166 -7.04 3.30 -0.16
CA MET A 166 -7.83 2.33 -0.92
C MET A 166 -6.97 1.49 -1.85
N ALA A 167 -5.92 2.07 -2.45
CA ALA A 167 -4.95 1.31 -3.24
C ALA A 167 -4.20 0.27 -2.38
N GLU A 168 -3.78 0.65 -1.18
CA GLU A 168 -3.18 -0.30 -0.21
C GLU A 168 -4.15 -1.42 0.16
N GLY A 169 -5.41 -1.10 0.47
CA GLY A 169 -6.43 -2.10 0.81
C GLY A 169 -6.74 -3.05 -0.36
N PHE A 170 -6.80 -2.53 -1.58
CA PHE A 170 -7.03 -3.31 -2.79
C PHE A 170 -5.87 -4.28 -3.08
N VAL A 171 -4.63 -3.79 -3.03
CA VAL A 171 -3.43 -4.65 -3.23
C VAL A 171 -3.32 -5.70 -2.15
N ALA A 172 -3.50 -5.33 -0.88
CA ALA A 172 -3.46 -6.28 0.23
C ALA A 172 -4.51 -7.39 0.05
N ARG A 173 -5.72 -7.04 -0.39
CA ARG A 173 -6.75 -8.05 -0.67
C ARG A 173 -6.40 -8.93 -1.86
N CYS A 174 -5.82 -8.38 -2.93
CA CYS A 174 -5.37 -9.16 -4.07
C CYS A 174 -4.26 -10.16 -3.69
N GLU A 175 -3.34 -9.79 -2.80
CA GLU A 175 -2.35 -10.74 -2.24
C GLU A 175 -3.04 -11.84 -1.43
N GLU A 176 -3.96 -11.49 -0.53
CA GLU A 176 -4.71 -12.47 0.27
C GLU A 176 -5.50 -13.47 -0.59
N MET A 177 -5.98 -13.02 -1.74
CA MET A 177 -6.73 -13.82 -2.70
C MET A 177 -5.86 -14.48 -3.78
N ARG A 178 -4.53 -14.33 -3.71
CA ARG A 178 -3.56 -14.84 -4.69
C ARG A 178 -3.90 -14.45 -6.15
N CYS A 179 -4.30 -13.19 -6.33
CA CYS A 179 -4.58 -12.60 -7.64
C CYS A 179 -3.91 -11.23 -7.86
N PRO A 180 -2.58 -11.10 -7.65
CA PRO A 180 -1.88 -9.83 -7.87
C PRO A 180 -1.79 -9.44 -9.36
N ASP A 181 -2.00 -10.38 -10.28
CA ASP A 181 -2.14 -10.15 -11.72
C ASP A 181 -3.30 -9.20 -12.02
N LEU A 182 -4.43 -9.35 -11.32
CA LEU A 182 -5.59 -8.47 -11.44
C LEU A 182 -5.24 -7.04 -11.00
N ALA A 183 -4.53 -6.89 -9.88
CA ALA A 183 -4.07 -5.58 -9.43
C ALA A 183 -3.12 -4.95 -10.44
N LEU A 184 -2.16 -5.71 -10.97
CA LEU A 184 -1.23 -5.23 -11.99
C LEU A 184 -1.97 -4.76 -13.26
N GLN A 185 -2.99 -5.49 -13.71
CA GLN A 185 -3.82 -5.07 -14.85
C GLN A 185 -4.51 -3.73 -14.59
N VAL A 186 -5.10 -3.57 -13.41
CA VAL A 186 -5.80 -2.33 -13.03
C VAL A 186 -4.85 -1.13 -13.04
N PHE A 187 -3.66 -1.26 -12.45
CA PHE A 187 -2.66 -0.18 -12.44
C PHE A 187 -1.96 0.03 -13.79
N SER A 188 -1.96 -0.97 -14.67
CA SER A 188 -1.37 -0.81 -16.01
C SER A 188 -2.29 -0.02 -16.95
N ASP A 189 -3.61 -0.12 -16.76
CA ASP A 189 -4.63 0.52 -17.59
C ASP A 189 -5.36 1.64 -16.84
N HIS A 190 -4.59 2.62 -16.34
CA HIS A 190 -5.14 3.80 -15.66
C HIS A 190 -6.25 4.50 -16.46
N PRO A 191 -6.12 4.73 -17.79
CA PRO A 191 -7.18 5.39 -18.55
C PRO A 191 -8.50 4.66 -18.45
N ARG A 192 -8.53 3.33 -18.34
CA ARG A 192 -9.74 2.52 -18.20
C ARG A 192 -10.32 2.51 -16.79
N TYR A 193 -9.49 2.30 -15.77
CA TYR A 193 -9.97 2.07 -14.40
C TYR A 193 -10.00 3.34 -13.54
N GLY A 194 -9.20 4.35 -13.87
CA GLY A 194 -9.04 5.57 -13.06
C GLY A 194 -8.52 5.30 -11.65
N PHE A 195 -7.73 4.24 -11.49
CA PHE A 195 -7.21 3.76 -10.21
C PHE A 195 -5.69 3.93 -10.17
N ASP A 196 -5.20 4.72 -9.23
CA ASP A 196 -3.80 5.14 -9.18
C ASP A 196 -2.98 4.37 -8.15
N LEU A 197 -1.74 4.02 -8.52
CA LEU A 197 -0.76 3.45 -7.61
C LEU A 197 0.00 4.57 -6.88
N SER A 198 -0.71 5.37 -6.07
CA SER A 198 -0.10 6.54 -5.41
C SER A 198 0.69 6.20 -4.13
N SER A 199 0.62 4.96 -3.64
CA SER A 199 1.32 4.55 -2.42
C SER A 199 2.52 3.67 -2.73
N SER A 200 3.70 4.09 -2.26
CA SER A 200 4.92 3.28 -2.32
C SER A 200 4.79 1.99 -1.51
N LYS A 201 4.02 2.01 -0.42
CA LYS A 201 3.71 0.81 0.38
C LYS A 201 2.90 -0.20 -0.43
N ALA A 202 1.86 0.26 -1.14
CA ALA A 202 1.08 -0.58 -2.04
C ALA A 202 1.95 -1.16 -3.18
N ALA A 203 2.84 -0.35 -3.76
CA ALA A 203 3.74 -0.80 -4.82
C ALA A 203 4.74 -1.88 -4.35
N ARG A 204 5.36 -1.70 -3.17
CA ARG A 204 6.24 -2.71 -2.56
C ARG A 204 5.49 -4.01 -2.25
N HIS A 205 4.26 -3.88 -1.74
CA HIS A 205 3.42 -5.03 -1.41
C HIS A 205 3.03 -5.81 -2.67
N LEU A 206 2.62 -5.12 -3.73
CA LEU A 206 2.33 -5.76 -5.01
C LEU A 206 3.58 -6.43 -5.60
N LEU A 207 4.74 -5.77 -5.55
CA LEU A 207 6.01 -6.36 -5.99
C LEU A 207 6.39 -7.60 -5.17
N HIS A 208 6.13 -7.57 -3.86
CA HIS A 208 6.31 -8.73 -2.99
C HIS A 208 5.41 -9.91 -3.44
N SER A 209 4.14 -9.68 -3.73
CA SER A 209 3.26 -10.75 -4.21
C SER A 209 3.70 -11.28 -5.59
N LEU A 210 4.00 -10.39 -6.54
CA LEU A 210 4.37 -10.77 -7.90
C LEU A 210 5.66 -11.59 -7.99
N HIS A 211 6.73 -11.22 -7.26
CA HIS A 211 7.99 -11.96 -7.38
C HIS A 211 7.94 -13.38 -6.76
N LEU A 212 6.99 -13.64 -5.85
CA LEU A 212 6.80 -14.96 -5.25
C LEU A 212 6.04 -15.90 -6.19
N GLU A 213 4.94 -15.43 -6.76
CA GLU A 213 3.96 -16.30 -7.43
C GLU A 213 3.99 -16.20 -8.97
N HIS A 214 4.52 -15.11 -9.53
CA HIS A 214 4.41 -14.81 -10.96
C HIS A 214 5.76 -14.69 -11.68
N ASP A 215 5.67 -14.60 -13.01
CA ASP A 215 6.80 -14.43 -13.90
C ASP A 215 7.52 -13.09 -13.69
N LEU A 216 8.83 -13.08 -13.97
CA LEU A 216 9.66 -11.88 -13.88
C LEU A 216 9.09 -10.70 -14.70
N SER A 217 8.46 -10.98 -15.85
CA SER A 217 7.85 -9.97 -16.73
C SER A 217 6.84 -9.08 -16.00
N GLN A 218 6.04 -9.64 -15.09
CA GLN A 218 5.05 -8.89 -14.32
C GLN A 218 5.72 -7.99 -13.29
N SER A 219 6.78 -8.47 -12.64
CA SER A 219 7.59 -7.67 -11.71
C SER A 219 8.26 -6.50 -12.45
N ILE A 220 8.82 -6.72 -13.65
CA ILE A 220 9.39 -5.65 -14.49
C ILE A 220 8.33 -4.65 -14.92
N THR A 221 7.14 -5.13 -15.31
CA THR A 221 6.01 -4.27 -15.68
C THR A 221 5.64 -3.35 -14.53
N LEU A 222 5.50 -3.90 -13.31
CA LEU A 222 5.23 -3.09 -12.12
C LEU A 222 6.33 -2.05 -11.88
N VAL A 223 7.60 -2.43 -12.01
CA VAL A 223 8.74 -1.51 -11.84
C VAL A 223 8.70 -0.35 -12.85
N ALA A 224 8.24 -0.59 -14.08
CA ALA A 224 8.04 0.48 -15.05
C ALA A 224 6.94 1.47 -14.59
N LEU A 225 5.90 0.99 -13.90
CA LEU A 225 4.83 1.83 -13.35
C LEU A 225 5.31 2.76 -12.23
N PHE A 226 6.41 2.45 -11.52
CA PHE A 226 6.94 3.35 -10.49
C PHE A 226 7.23 4.74 -11.06
N LYS A 227 7.83 4.82 -12.25
CA LYS A 227 8.09 6.09 -12.92
C LYS A 227 6.80 6.79 -13.37
N LEU A 228 5.83 6.03 -13.85
CA LEU A 228 4.55 6.56 -14.32
C LEU A 228 3.75 7.22 -13.20
N TYR A 229 3.77 6.62 -12.01
CA TYR A 229 3.05 7.10 -10.83
C TYR A 229 3.89 7.99 -9.91
N GLU A 230 5.04 8.49 -10.38
CA GLU A 230 5.95 9.35 -9.61
C GLU A 230 6.40 8.74 -8.27
N LEU A 231 6.43 7.41 -8.19
CA LEU A 231 6.94 6.69 -7.03
C LEU A 231 8.48 6.71 -7.04
N PRO A 232 9.13 6.58 -5.86
CA PRO A 232 10.58 6.46 -5.78
C PRO A 232 11.07 5.31 -6.66
N MET A 233 12.00 5.57 -7.58
CA MET A 233 12.51 4.52 -8.48
C MET A 233 13.01 3.33 -7.65
N VAL A 234 12.98 2.12 -8.22
CA VAL A 234 13.47 0.91 -7.52
C VAL A 234 14.90 1.05 -7.01
N THR A 235 15.76 1.82 -7.67
CA THR A 235 17.15 2.09 -7.22
C THR A 235 17.25 3.09 -6.06
N GLN A 236 16.16 3.74 -5.69
CA GLN A 236 16.06 4.66 -4.54
C GLN A 236 15.34 4.00 -3.36
N ASP A 237 14.65 2.88 -3.60
CA ASP A 237 13.87 2.15 -2.62
C ASP A 237 14.54 0.83 -2.24
N LEU A 238 15.06 0.76 -1.01
CA LEU A 238 15.79 -0.42 -0.52
C LEU A 238 14.98 -1.73 -0.62
N VAL A 239 13.68 -1.69 -0.27
CA VAL A 239 12.84 -2.89 -0.25
C VAL A 239 12.53 -3.30 -1.68
N ALA A 240 12.15 -2.35 -2.53
CA ALA A 240 11.82 -2.64 -3.92
C ALA A 240 13.05 -3.11 -4.73
N CYS A 241 14.23 -2.51 -4.48
CA CYS A 241 15.50 -2.93 -5.06
C CYS A 241 15.81 -4.39 -4.73
N ALA A 242 15.75 -4.75 -3.44
CA ALA A 242 16.06 -6.10 -2.99
C ALA A 242 15.05 -7.13 -3.53
N LEU A 243 13.75 -6.81 -3.53
CA LEU A 243 12.70 -7.68 -4.10
C LEU A 243 12.92 -7.92 -5.60
N LEU A 244 13.15 -6.86 -6.37
CA LEU A 244 13.42 -6.96 -7.80
C LEU A 244 14.67 -7.80 -8.08
N MET A 245 15.74 -7.60 -7.30
CA MET A 245 16.98 -8.32 -7.49
C MET A 245 16.79 -9.83 -7.25
N VAL A 246 16.03 -10.21 -6.20
CA VAL A 246 15.65 -11.61 -5.95
C VAL A 246 14.78 -12.16 -7.09
N ALA A 247 13.82 -11.39 -7.60
CA ALA A 247 13.00 -11.78 -8.75
C ALA A 247 13.87 -12.11 -9.97
N CYS A 248 14.84 -11.24 -10.28
CA CYS A 248 15.79 -11.44 -11.36
C CYS A 248 16.66 -12.69 -11.15
N ILE A 249 17.18 -12.91 -9.94
CA ILE A 249 17.97 -14.10 -9.60
C ILE A 249 17.14 -15.39 -9.74
N LYS A 250 15.88 -15.37 -9.28
CA LYS A 250 14.97 -16.53 -9.32
C LYS A 250 14.65 -16.98 -10.74
N SER A 251 14.56 -16.06 -11.69
CA SER A 251 14.21 -16.36 -13.08
C SER A 251 15.23 -17.25 -13.81
N LYS A 252 16.49 -17.30 -13.35
CA LYS A 252 17.63 -17.98 -14.00
C LYS A 252 17.94 -17.51 -15.43
N ASP A 253 17.30 -16.45 -15.90
CA ASP A 253 17.59 -15.89 -17.22
C ASP A 253 18.93 -15.16 -17.23
N LYS A 254 19.71 -15.35 -18.30
CA LYS A 254 21.02 -14.66 -18.46
C LYS A 254 20.83 -13.13 -18.46
N LYS A 255 19.80 -12.63 -19.13
CA LYS A 255 19.47 -11.20 -19.18
C LYS A 255 19.09 -10.67 -17.80
N ALA A 256 18.23 -11.39 -17.08
CA ALA A 256 17.84 -11.02 -15.72
C ALA A 256 19.03 -11.04 -14.75
N THR A 257 19.95 -12.00 -14.92
CA THR A 257 21.18 -12.08 -14.12
C THR A 257 22.07 -10.86 -14.33
N VAL A 258 22.20 -10.36 -15.57
CA VAL A 258 22.93 -9.12 -15.85
C VAL A 258 22.27 -7.92 -15.15
N VAL A 259 20.93 -7.84 -15.21
CA VAL A 259 20.18 -6.79 -14.49
C VAL A 259 20.40 -6.89 -12.98
N ALA A 260 20.29 -8.09 -12.39
CA ALA A 260 20.54 -8.29 -10.96
C ALA A 260 21.96 -7.85 -10.57
N ASN A 261 22.97 -8.20 -11.36
CA ASN A 261 24.35 -7.79 -11.11
C ASN A 261 24.51 -6.26 -11.20
N SER A 262 23.82 -5.61 -12.14
CA SER A 262 23.84 -4.14 -12.27
C SER A 262 23.18 -3.41 -11.10
N LEU A 263 22.30 -4.08 -10.34
CA LEU A 263 21.63 -3.53 -9.16
C LEU A 263 22.48 -3.64 -7.88
N VAL A 264 23.54 -4.46 -7.87
CA VAL A 264 24.38 -4.67 -6.67
C VAL A 264 25.01 -3.37 -6.15
N PRO A 265 25.61 -2.50 -7.00
CA PRO A 265 26.17 -1.22 -6.53
C PRO A 265 25.11 -0.29 -5.93
N GLU A 266 23.92 -0.24 -6.53
CA GLU A 266 22.79 0.57 -6.03
C GLU A 266 22.29 0.02 -4.69
N LEU A 267 22.16 -1.30 -4.55
CA LEU A 267 21.80 -1.93 -3.29
C LEU A 267 22.82 -1.59 -2.19
N LYS A 268 24.11 -1.68 -2.50
CA LYS A 268 25.18 -1.32 -1.55
C LYS A 268 25.07 0.14 -1.11
N LYS A 269 24.91 1.07 -2.06
CA LYS A 269 24.70 2.49 -1.78
C LYS A 269 23.47 2.75 -0.92
N LEU A 270 22.36 2.05 -1.16
CA LEU A 270 21.14 2.19 -0.36
C LEU A 270 21.33 1.68 1.07
N LEU A 271 22.12 0.62 1.27
CA LEU A 271 22.42 0.06 2.57
C LEU A 271 23.40 0.94 3.37
N GLU A 272 24.36 1.57 2.70
CA GLU A 272 25.25 2.59 3.30
C GLU A 272 24.48 3.85 3.72
N SER A 273 23.46 4.23 2.94
CA SER A 273 22.64 5.42 3.22
C SER A 273 21.62 5.22 4.35
N LYS A 274 21.26 3.98 4.69
CA LYS A 274 20.18 3.68 5.64
C LYS A 274 20.73 2.99 6.88
N SER A 275 20.35 3.50 8.06
CA SER A 275 20.77 2.93 9.33
C SER A 275 20.23 1.51 9.51
N PRO A 276 21.08 0.50 9.78
CA PRO A 276 20.64 -0.87 10.08
C PRO A 276 19.63 -0.93 11.24
N ALA A 277 19.75 -0.02 12.22
CA ALA A 277 18.88 0.04 13.39
C ALA A 277 17.41 0.30 13.04
N ASP A 278 17.15 1.05 11.97
CA ASP A 278 15.78 1.34 11.50
C ASP A 278 15.12 0.10 10.89
N TRP A 279 15.91 -0.91 10.50
CA TRP A 279 15.45 -2.11 9.81
C TRP A 279 15.37 -3.34 10.70
N VAL A 280 15.44 -3.18 12.02
CA VAL A 280 15.25 -4.29 12.97
C VAL A 280 13.82 -4.85 12.81
N VAL A 281 13.73 -6.15 12.54
CA VAL A 281 12.46 -6.86 12.42
C VAL A 281 11.76 -6.87 13.79
N PRO A 282 10.54 -6.31 13.91
CA PRO A 282 9.83 -6.30 15.17
C PRO A 282 9.58 -7.74 15.64
N LYS A 283 9.91 -8.05 16.90
CA LYS A 283 9.46 -9.31 17.51
C LYS A 283 7.93 -9.25 17.62
N PRO A 284 7.19 -10.19 17.04
CA PRO A 284 5.74 -10.18 17.14
C PRO A 284 5.35 -10.35 18.61
N LYS A 285 4.88 -9.27 19.25
CA LYS A 285 4.33 -9.34 20.63
C LYS A 285 3.01 -10.13 20.64
N THR A 286 2.28 -10.09 19.52
CA THR A 286 1.07 -10.88 19.28
C THR A 286 1.05 -11.33 17.81
N PRO A 287 0.66 -12.59 17.52
CA PRO A 287 0.66 -13.13 16.15
C PRO A 287 -0.38 -12.48 15.22
N ALA A 288 -1.34 -11.73 15.78
CA ALA A 288 -2.52 -11.28 15.04
C ALA A 288 -2.37 -9.93 14.31
N ARG A 289 -1.27 -9.17 14.51
CA ARG A 289 -1.18 -7.80 13.98
C ARG A 289 0.24 -7.33 13.68
N THR A 290 0.92 -8.00 12.75
CA THR A 290 2.12 -7.43 12.15
C THR A 290 1.70 -6.23 11.29
N THR A 291 2.17 -5.03 11.64
CA THR A 291 1.96 -3.83 10.83
C THR A 291 2.58 -4.03 9.44
N LEU A 292 2.09 -3.30 8.44
CA LEU A 292 2.64 -3.35 7.08
C LEU A 292 4.15 -3.08 7.07
N GLU A 293 4.60 -2.14 7.90
CA GLU A 293 6.03 -1.83 8.09
C GLU A 293 6.82 -3.01 8.66
N GLY A 294 6.24 -3.76 9.61
CA GLY A 294 6.85 -4.98 10.12
C GLY A 294 6.97 -6.07 9.05
N LYS A 295 5.99 -6.17 8.15
CA LYS A 295 6.05 -7.06 6.98
C LYS A 295 7.18 -6.63 6.04
N GLU A 296 7.26 -5.36 5.67
CA GLU A 296 8.32 -4.83 4.80
C GLU A 296 9.73 -5.11 5.33
N LYS A 297 9.97 -4.91 6.64
CA LYS A 297 11.25 -5.25 7.28
C LYS A 297 11.56 -6.74 7.20
N SER A 298 10.54 -7.58 7.38
CA SER A 298 10.67 -9.04 7.27
C SER A 298 10.96 -9.48 5.84
N TRP A 299 10.31 -8.87 4.85
CA TRP A 299 10.56 -9.10 3.42
C TRP A 299 11.97 -8.69 3.05
N LEU A 300 12.45 -7.53 3.53
CA LEU A 300 13.82 -7.10 3.30
C LEU A 300 14.81 -8.09 3.92
N ALA A 301 14.63 -8.45 5.18
CA ALA A 301 15.52 -9.40 5.84
C ALA A 301 15.61 -10.73 5.07
N TRP A 302 14.47 -11.26 4.62
CA TRP A 302 14.41 -12.49 3.83
C TRP A 302 15.05 -12.34 2.44
N THR A 303 14.78 -11.25 1.73
CA THR A 303 15.34 -11.01 0.39
C THR A 303 16.85 -10.83 0.45
N LEU A 304 17.38 -10.12 1.45
CA LEU A 304 18.83 -9.95 1.61
C LEU A 304 19.55 -11.28 1.88
N VAL A 305 18.93 -12.24 2.57
CA VAL A 305 19.48 -13.61 2.70
C VAL A 305 19.64 -14.27 1.34
N LYS A 306 18.62 -14.15 0.48
CA LYS A 306 18.62 -14.76 -0.86
C LYS A 306 19.65 -14.11 -1.77
N VAL A 307 19.77 -12.78 -1.67
CA VAL A 307 20.79 -12.00 -2.36
C VAL A 307 22.19 -12.43 -1.93
N GLU A 308 22.47 -12.47 -0.62
CA GLU A 308 23.77 -12.88 -0.09
C GLU A 308 24.18 -14.25 -0.63
N LYS A 309 23.29 -15.24 -0.51
CA LYS A 309 23.55 -16.59 -1.02
C LYS A 309 23.85 -16.61 -2.52
N ALA A 310 23.07 -15.88 -3.31
CA ALA A 310 23.25 -15.83 -4.77
C ALA A 310 24.54 -15.10 -5.19
N LEU A 311 25.04 -14.17 -4.38
CA LEU A 311 26.32 -13.50 -4.60
C LEU A 311 27.50 -14.38 -4.17
N GLU A 312 27.37 -15.11 -3.06
CA GLU A 312 28.37 -16.09 -2.62
C GLU A 312 28.58 -17.20 -3.66
N GLU A 313 27.49 -17.73 -4.23
CA GLU A 313 27.54 -18.74 -5.29
C GLU A 313 28.29 -18.25 -6.55
N LYS A 314 28.37 -16.92 -6.74
CA LYS A 314 29.13 -16.29 -7.83
C LYS A 314 30.57 -15.93 -7.45
N GLY A 315 30.98 -16.14 -6.20
CA GLY A 315 32.31 -15.78 -5.70
C GLY A 315 32.50 -14.29 -5.41
N GLU A 316 31.40 -13.53 -5.28
CA GLU A 316 31.45 -12.10 -4.96
C GLU A 316 31.74 -11.87 -3.47
N ASN A 317 32.38 -10.74 -3.14
CA ASN A 317 32.58 -10.37 -1.74
C ASN A 317 31.27 -9.85 -1.11
N VAL A 318 30.69 -10.64 -0.20
CA VAL A 318 29.43 -10.32 0.50
C VAL A 318 29.63 -9.82 1.93
N GLY A 319 30.86 -9.52 2.36
CA GLY A 319 31.15 -9.13 3.75
C GLY A 319 30.33 -7.93 4.21
N TRP A 320 30.25 -6.91 3.35
CA TRP A 320 29.47 -5.69 3.59
C TRP A 320 27.97 -5.97 3.84
N LEU A 321 27.38 -6.92 3.11
CA LEU A 321 25.97 -7.27 3.25
C LEU A 321 25.73 -8.08 4.53
N ARG A 322 26.64 -9.01 4.81
CA ARG A 322 26.58 -9.85 6.01
C ARG A 322 26.72 -9.01 7.28
N ASP A 323 27.63 -8.04 7.29
CA ASP A 323 27.84 -7.12 8.41
C ASP A 323 26.62 -6.24 8.64
N TRP A 324 26.09 -5.62 7.57
CA TRP A 324 24.86 -4.82 7.65
C TRP A 324 23.68 -5.63 8.20
N ARG A 325 23.49 -6.87 7.71
CA ARG A 325 22.45 -7.78 8.21
C ARG A 325 22.65 -8.16 9.67
N LYS A 326 23.89 -8.34 10.11
CA LYS A 326 24.21 -8.65 11.51
C LYS A 326 23.86 -7.46 12.42
N GLU A 327 24.18 -6.25 12.01
CA GLU A 327 23.83 -5.01 12.71
C GLU A 327 22.31 -4.77 12.77
N ALA A 328 21.60 -5.05 11.67
CA ALA A 328 20.13 -4.99 11.62
C ALA A 328 19.43 -6.14 12.40
N GLY A 329 20.19 -7.10 12.94
CA GLY A 329 19.66 -8.26 13.66
C GLY A 329 19.04 -9.35 12.78
N HIS A 330 19.32 -9.35 11.47
CA HIS A 330 18.76 -10.29 10.49
C HIS A 330 19.51 -11.63 10.40
N PHE A 331 20.60 -11.81 11.15
CA PHE A 331 21.49 -12.99 11.06
C PHE A 331 20.79 -14.33 11.41
N ARG A 332 19.70 -14.29 12.17
CA ARG A 332 18.97 -15.50 12.61
C ARG A 332 17.73 -15.85 11.78
N ILE A 333 17.39 -15.05 10.77
CA ILE A 333 16.16 -15.26 10.00
C ILE A 333 16.44 -16.29 8.91
N VAL A 334 16.17 -17.57 9.21
CA VAL A 334 16.30 -18.70 8.29
C VAL A 334 14.89 -19.11 7.84
N GLY A 335 14.42 -18.51 6.73
CA GLY A 335 13.14 -18.85 6.10
C GLY A 335 12.11 -17.72 6.14
N PRO A 336 11.06 -17.79 5.30
CA PRO A 336 9.97 -16.83 5.34
C PRO A 336 9.26 -16.98 6.70
N ALA A 337 9.58 -16.11 7.65
CA ALA A 337 8.91 -16.06 8.96
C ALA A 337 7.46 -15.55 8.87
N ILE A 338 6.91 -15.47 7.66
CA ILE A 338 5.56 -15.06 7.38
C ILE A 338 4.86 -16.33 6.92
N GLY A 339 3.98 -16.84 7.78
CA GLY A 339 2.99 -17.83 7.36
C GLY A 339 2.21 -17.21 6.19
N LEU A 340 2.61 -17.58 4.98
CA LEU A 340 1.69 -17.59 3.84
C LEU A 340 0.56 -18.53 4.26
N PRO A 341 -0.69 -18.06 4.35
CA PRO A 341 -1.83 -18.96 4.58
C PRO A 341 -1.96 -19.97 3.44
#